data_AF-A0A966EYC1-F1
#
_entry.id   AF-A0A966EYC1-F1
#
_cell.length_a   1.000
_cell.length_b   1.000
_cell.length_c   1.000
_cell.angle_alpha   90.00
_cell.angle_beta   90.00
_cell.angle_gamma   90.00
#
_symmetry.space_group_name_H-M   'P 1'
#
loop_
_entity.id
_entity.type
_entity.pdbx_description
1 polymer ?
#
loop_
_entity_poly.entity_id
_entity_poly.type
_entity_poly.pdbx_seq_one_letter_code
_entity_poly.pdbx_strand_id
1 'polypeptide(L)'
;MPLVAHNASFDSRFLDAEWSRIGQRRQQEFACSMLLARRIYPDAPNHKLGTLVRHLDLPQAARAHRALADAEMTAHLWLRMVSDLKERHGMSRIPHELLRKLQKTPKAKLANCIARHLVAESANK
;
A
#
# COMPACT_ATOMS: atom_id res chain seq x y z
N MET A 1 -8.30 -4.72 11.81
CA MET A 1 -6.88 -4.43 11.56
C MET A 1 -6.65 -4.29 10.06
N PRO A 2 -5.99 -3.22 9.58
CA PRO A 2 -5.69 -3.03 8.16
C PRO A 2 -4.75 -4.12 7.62
N LEU A 3 -4.99 -4.58 6.39
CA LEU A 3 -4.08 -5.50 5.70
C LEU A 3 -3.35 -4.77 4.55
N VAL A 4 -2.09 -5.14 4.35
CA VAL A 4 -1.24 -4.63 3.27
C VAL A 4 -0.53 -5.82 2.63
N ALA A 5 -0.48 -5.85 1.29
CA ALA A 5 0.32 -6.81 0.54
C ALA A 5 0.81 -6.21 -0.77
N HIS A 6 1.91 -6.75 -1.29
CA HIS A 6 2.41 -6.40 -2.61
C HIS A 6 1.75 -7.31 -3.66
N ASN A 7 0.98 -6.72 -4.58
CA ASN A 7 0.07 -7.47 -5.47
C ASN A 7 -1.01 -8.24 -4.69
N ALA A 8 -1.70 -7.53 -3.78
CA ALA A 8 -2.65 -8.10 -2.82
C ALA A 8 -3.76 -8.99 -3.38
N SER A 9 -4.12 -8.89 -4.68
CA SER A 9 -5.06 -9.82 -5.31
C SER A 9 -4.55 -11.26 -5.37
N PHE A 10 -3.23 -11.47 -5.30
CA PHE A 10 -2.62 -12.77 -5.17
C PHE A 10 -2.82 -13.30 -3.76
N ASP A 11 -2.31 -12.60 -2.74
CA ASP A 11 -2.38 -13.02 -1.33
C ASP A 11 -3.81 -13.18 -0.82
N SER A 12 -4.73 -12.29 -1.24
CA SER A 12 -6.12 -12.33 -0.77
C SER A 12 -6.80 -13.64 -1.12
N ARG A 13 -6.47 -14.27 -2.25
CA ARG A 13 -7.08 -15.54 -2.68
C ARG A 13 -6.69 -16.70 -1.76
N PHE A 14 -5.43 -16.76 -1.35
CA PHE A 14 -4.97 -17.79 -0.40
C PHE A 14 -5.61 -17.55 0.96
N LEU A 15 -5.62 -16.29 1.41
CA LEU A 15 -6.20 -15.93 2.70
C LEU A 15 -7.71 -16.22 2.74
N ASP A 16 -8.44 -15.88 1.69
CA ASP A 16 -9.88 -16.15 1.58
C ASP A 16 -10.18 -17.66 1.56
N ALA A 17 -9.31 -18.47 0.92
CA ALA A 17 -9.43 -19.92 0.93
C ALA A 17 -9.28 -20.51 2.34
N GLU A 18 -8.29 -20.05 3.12
CA GLU A 18 -8.11 -20.50 4.51
C GLU A 18 -9.27 -20.07 5.41
N TRP A 19 -9.82 -18.87 5.24
CA TRP A 19 -11.04 -18.45 5.95
C TRP A 19 -12.24 -19.35 5.62
N SER A 20 -12.37 -19.73 4.35
CA SER A 20 -13.48 -20.57 3.89
C SER A 20 -13.42 -21.97 4.50
N ARG A 21 -12.22 -22.51 4.76
CA ARG A 21 -12.03 -23.82 5.41
C ARG A 21 -12.58 -23.88 6.83
N ILE A 22 -12.63 -22.75 7.52
CA ILE A 22 -13.21 -22.65 8.87
C ILE A 22 -14.65 -22.13 8.84
N GLY A 23 -15.30 -22.12 7.67
CA GLY A 23 -16.68 -21.66 7.52
C GLY A 23 -16.87 -20.16 7.69
N GLN A 24 -15.81 -19.35 7.53
CA GLN A 24 -15.86 -17.91 7.73
C GLN A 24 -15.54 -17.14 6.45
N ARG A 25 -15.94 -15.87 6.42
CA ARG A 25 -15.55 -14.91 5.38
C ARG A 25 -14.73 -13.79 5.98
N ARG A 26 -13.55 -13.55 5.40
CA ARG A 26 -12.68 -12.44 5.77
C ARG A 26 -13.37 -11.10 5.49
N GLN A 27 -13.33 -10.19 6.46
CA GLN A 27 -13.95 -8.86 6.37
C GLN A 27 -12.94 -7.75 6.09
N GLN A 28 -11.65 -8.03 6.32
CA GLN A 28 -10.57 -7.08 6.16
C GLN A 28 -10.37 -6.76 4.68
N GLU A 29 -10.17 -5.49 4.37
CA GLU A 29 -9.81 -5.09 3.01
C GLU A 29 -8.31 -4.80 2.91
N PHE A 30 -7.71 -5.20 1.79
CA PHE A 30 -6.29 -4.97 1.54
C PHE A 30 -6.05 -3.56 0.98
N ALA A 31 -4.95 -2.97 1.40
CA ALA A 31 -4.21 -2.03 0.59
C ALA A 31 -3.12 -2.75 -0.22
N CYS A 32 -2.99 -2.42 -1.50
CA CYS A 32 -2.04 -3.05 -2.40
C CYS A 32 -0.87 -2.10 -2.66
N SER A 33 0.31 -2.43 -2.13
CA SER A 33 1.50 -1.58 -2.26
C SER A 33 1.94 -1.41 -3.71
N MET A 34 1.81 -2.45 -4.54
CA MET A 34 2.09 -2.36 -5.99
C MET A 34 1.19 -1.33 -6.68
N LEU A 35 -0.13 -1.40 -6.42
CA LEU A 35 -1.08 -0.48 -7.05
C LEU A 35 -0.82 0.94 -6.60
N LEU A 36 -0.58 1.15 -5.31
CA LEU A 36 -0.25 2.45 -4.76
C LEU A 36 1.09 2.99 -5.30
N ALA A 37 2.12 2.15 -5.41
CA ALA A 37 3.41 2.53 -5.98
C ALA A 37 3.30 3.03 -7.42
N ARG A 38 2.41 2.45 -8.25
CA ARG A 38 2.11 2.97 -9.59
C ARG A 38 1.59 4.41 -9.61
N ARG A 39 1.07 4.90 -8.48
CA ARG A 39 0.53 6.26 -8.33
C ARG A 39 1.59 7.21 -7.78
N ILE A 40 2.38 6.75 -6.80
CA ILE A 40 3.38 7.57 -6.08
C ILE A 40 4.73 7.62 -6.82
N TYR A 41 5.08 6.54 -7.52
CA TYR A 41 6.34 6.35 -8.25
C TYR A 41 6.05 5.96 -9.71
N PRO A 42 5.46 6.85 -10.51
CA PRO A 42 5.14 6.56 -11.91
C PRO A 42 6.39 6.29 -12.75
N ASP A 43 7.53 6.85 -12.37
CA ASP A 43 8.78 6.80 -13.12
C ASP A 43 9.71 5.64 -12.69
N ALA A 44 9.24 4.78 -11.76
CA ALA A 44 9.98 3.59 -11.37
C ALA A 44 10.11 2.61 -12.56
N PRO A 45 11.25 1.88 -12.71
CA PRO A 45 11.48 1.01 -13.87
C PRO A 45 10.39 -0.05 -14.08
N ASN A 46 9.89 -0.59 -12.97
CA ASN A 46 8.64 -1.33 -12.87
C ASN A 46 8.21 -1.39 -11.40
N HIS A 47 7.02 -1.93 -11.15
CA HIS A 47 6.44 -1.99 -9.81
C HIS A 47 6.53 -3.37 -9.15
N LYS A 48 7.49 -4.22 -9.53
CA LYS A 48 7.78 -5.44 -8.77
C LYS A 48 8.45 -5.08 -7.44
N LEU A 49 8.14 -5.82 -6.38
CA LEU A 49 8.64 -5.54 -5.02
C LEU A 49 10.15 -5.31 -4.98
N GLY A 50 10.95 -6.28 -5.43
CA GLY A 50 12.41 -6.16 -5.42
C GLY A 50 12.97 -5.06 -6.33
N THR A 51 12.23 -4.61 -7.35
CA THR A 51 12.63 -3.44 -8.15
C THR A 51 12.39 -2.16 -7.37
N LEU A 52 11.22 -2.01 -6.73
CA LEU A 52 10.89 -0.83 -5.93
C LEU A 52 11.81 -0.70 -4.70
N VAL A 53 12.08 -1.81 -4.01
CA VAL A 53 13.00 -1.83 -2.85
C VAL A 53 14.38 -1.31 -3.26
N ARG A 54 14.94 -1.80 -4.36
CA ARG A 54 16.25 -1.33 -4.86
C ARG A 54 16.21 0.10 -5.40
N HIS A 55 15.17 0.45 -6.15
CA HIS A 55 15.02 1.77 -6.74
C HIS A 55 14.91 2.89 -5.70
N LEU A 56 14.28 2.60 -4.55
CA LEU A 56 14.09 3.53 -3.45
C LEU A 56 15.17 3.41 -2.36
N ASP A 57 16.20 2.60 -2.59
CA ASP A 57 17.30 2.29 -1.66
C ASP A 57 16.81 1.85 -0.27
N LEU A 58 15.89 0.87 -0.27
CA LEU A 58 15.30 0.31 0.94
C LEU A 58 16.01 -0.99 1.37
N PRO A 59 15.96 -1.35 2.66
CA PRO A 59 16.54 -2.59 3.16
C PRO A 59 16.03 -3.82 2.41
N GLN A 60 16.95 -4.70 2.01
CA GLN A 60 16.64 -6.00 1.42
C GLN A 60 16.67 -7.07 2.50
N ALA A 61 15.60 -7.83 2.63
CA ALA A 61 15.55 -8.98 3.53
C ALA A 61 16.35 -10.17 2.96
N ALA A 62 16.87 -11.02 3.85
CA ALA A 62 17.58 -12.23 3.46
C ALA A 62 16.65 -13.18 2.68
N ARG A 63 17.19 -13.87 1.66
CA ARG A 63 16.39 -14.82 0.84
C ARG A 63 15.95 -16.10 1.57
N ALA A 64 16.49 -16.38 2.75
CA ALA A 64 15.99 -17.45 3.61
C ALA A 64 14.57 -17.07 4.07
N HIS A 65 13.59 -17.96 3.88
CA HIS A 65 12.16 -17.70 4.15
C HIS A 65 11.52 -16.63 3.26
N ARG A 66 11.36 -16.94 1.96
CA ARG A 66 10.80 -16.03 0.95
C ARG A 66 9.55 -15.25 1.38
N ALA A 67 8.58 -15.90 2.03
CA ALA A 67 7.34 -15.23 2.44
C ALA A 67 7.56 -14.15 3.51
N LEU A 68 8.40 -14.42 4.51
CA LEU A 68 8.76 -13.44 5.53
C LEU A 68 9.56 -12.29 4.92
N ALA A 69 10.55 -12.63 4.09
CA ALA A 69 11.36 -11.64 3.39
C ALA A 69 10.52 -10.69 2.52
N ASP A 70 9.54 -11.22 1.77
CA ASP A 70 8.61 -10.42 0.97
C ASP A 70 7.69 -9.55 1.84
N ALA A 71 7.26 -10.05 3.01
CA ALA A 71 6.46 -9.27 3.96
C ALA A 71 7.25 -8.11 4.58
N GLU A 72 8.50 -8.34 4.98
CA GLU A 72 9.41 -7.31 5.53
C GLU A 72 9.70 -6.22 4.48
N MET A 73 10.09 -6.62 3.27
CA MET A 73 10.31 -5.69 2.16
C MET A 73 9.04 -4.91 1.81
N THR A 74 7.86 -5.55 1.86
CA THR A 74 6.58 -4.88 1.67
C THR A 74 6.32 -3.85 2.77
N ALA A 75 6.66 -4.15 4.02
CA ALA A 75 6.52 -3.22 5.13
C ALA A 75 7.45 -2.00 4.97
N HIS A 76 8.72 -2.21 4.62
CA HIS A 76 9.65 -1.11 4.33
C HIS A 76 9.13 -0.20 3.20
N LEU A 77 8.71 -0.80 2.08
CA LEU A 77 8.13 -0.07 0.96
C LEU A 77 6.86 0.69 1.38
N TRP A 78 6.00 0.08 2.20
CA TRP A 78 4.78 0.69 2.67
C TRP A 78 5.05 1.93 3.54
N LEU A 79 5.97 1.81 4.51
CA LEU A 79 6.37 2.91 5.37
C LEU A 79 6.97 4.06 4.56
N ARG A 80 7.82 3.74 3.57
CA ARG A 80 8.37 4.75 2.65
C ARG A 80 7.28 5.49 1.88
N MET A 81 6.32 4.79 1.29
CA MET A 81 5.19 5.42 0.57
C MET A 81 4.34 6.32 1.47
N VAL A 82 4.08 5.91 2.72
CA VAL A 82 3.35 6.72 3.68
C VAL A 82 4.16 7.97 4.03
N SER A 83 5.46 7.85 4.28
CA SER A 83 6.34 8.99 4.56
C SER A 83 6.36 9.99 3.41
N ASP A 84 6.57 9.52 2.18
CA ASP A 84 6.62 10.37 1.00
C ASP A 84 5.29 11.10 0.77
N LEU A 85 4.15 10.44 0.98
CA LEU A 85 2.84 11.10 0.87
C LEU A 85 2.62 12.15 1.96
N LYS A 86 3.12 11.90 3.19
CA LYS A 86 3.02 12.88 4.28
C LYS A 86 3.80 14.13 3.95
N GLU A 87 5.05 13.96 3.52
CA GLU A 87 5.94 15.05 3.17
C GLU A 87 5.41 15.86 1.97
N ARG A 88 5.06 15.18 0.87
CA ARG A 88 4.57 15.84 -0.36
C ARG A 88 3.28 16.64 -0.19
N HIS A 89 2.46 16.29 0.80
CA HIS A 89 1.12 16.87 0.99
C HIS A 89 0.91 17.50 2.37
N GLY A 90 1.96 17.63 3.18
CA GLY A 90 1.88 18.24 4.51
C GLY A 90 0.94 17.52 5.48
N MET A 91 0.79 16.20 5.36
CA MET A 91 -0.15 15.42 6.18
C MET A 91 0.52 14.86 7.44
N SER A 92 -0.08 15.06 8.62
CA SER A 92 0.42 14.48 9.88
C SER A 92 0.17 12.97 9.97
N ARG A 93 -0.96 12.51 9.41
CA ARG A 93 -1.40 11.12 9.37
C ARG A 93 -1.99 10.79 8.01
N ILE A 94 -1.85 9.54 7.59
CA ILE A 94 -2.52 9.02 6.40
C ILE A 94 -3.36 7.82 6.81
N PRO A 95 -4.70 7.90 6.79
CA PRO A 95 -5.54 6.79 7.16
C PRO A 95 -5.46 5.68 6.10
N HIS A 96 -5.60 4.42 6.53
CA HIS A 96 -5.58 3.25 5.65
C HIS A 96 -6.66 3.32 4.57
N GLU A 97 -7.83 3.87 4.90
CA GLU A 97 -8.91 4.09 3.93
C GLU A 97 -8.50 5.01 2.78
N LEU A 98 -7.78 6.11 3.08
CA LEU A 98 -7.27 6.99 2.04
C LEU A 98 -6.30 6.25 1.13
N LEU A 99 -5.38 5.47 1.68
CA LEU A 99 -4.41 4.68 0.89
C LEU A 99 -5.13 3.69 -0.04
N ARG A 100 -6.20 3.05 0.46
CA ARG A 100 -7.06 2.16 -0.33
C ARG A 100 -7.87 2.87 -1.41
N LYS A 101 -8.23 4.14 -1.19
CA LYS A 101 -8.86 4.98 -2.22
C LYS A 101 -7.84 5.41 -3.27
N LEU A 102 -6.65 5.84 -2.87
CA LEU A 102 -5.59 6.32 -3.76
C LEU A 102 -5.10 5.22 -4.71
N GLN A 103 -4.93 3.98 -4.24
CA GLN A 103 -4.49 2.87 -5.12
C GLN A 103 -5.48 2.58 -6.27
N LYS A 104 -6.77 2.91 -6.10
CA LYS A 104 -7.82 2.75 -7.11
C LYS A 104 -8.06 4.02 -7.92
N THR A 105 -7.55 5.16 -7.48
CA THR A 105 -7.74 6.46 -8.12
C THR A 105 -6.84 6.58 -9.36
N PRO A 106 -7.36 7.02 -10.52
CA PRO A 106 -6.53 7.32 -11.69
C PRO A 106 -5.50 8.41 -11.38
N LYS A 107 -4.29 8.32 -11.96
CA LYS A 107 -3.18 9.26 -11.71
C LYS A 107 -3.61 10.73 -11.80
N ALA A 108 -4.33 11.08 -12.87
CA ALA A 108 -4.81 12.44 -13.14
C ALA A 108 -5.75 13.00 -12.04
N LYS A 109 -6.37 12.12 -11.23
CA LYS A 109 -7.32 12.51 -10.18
C LYS A 109 -6.73 12.43 -8.76
N LEU A 110 -5.46 12.05 -8.62
CA LEU A 110 -4.84 11.86 -7.30
C LEU A 110 -4.80 13.15 -6.48
N ALA A 111 -4.30 14.24 -7.06
CA ALA A 111 -4.19 15.53 -6.37
C ALA A 111 -5.55 15.99 -5.84
N ASN A 112 -6.59 15.90 -6.66
CA ASN A 112 -7.96 16.23 -6.25
C ASN A 112 -8.46 15.28 -5.14
N CYS A 113 -8.21 13.97 -5.24
CA CYS A 113 -8.59 13.02 -4.19
C CYS A 113 -7.96 13.35 -2.83
N ILE A 114 -6.69 13.76 -2.83
CA ILE A 114 -5.95 14.14 -1.62
C ILE A 114 -6.49 15.47 -1.09
N ALA A 115 -6.64 16.49 -1.94
CA ALA A 115 -7.18 17.79 -1.55
C ALA A 115 -8.56 17.67 -0.90
N ARG A 116 -9.46 16.86 -1.47
CA ARG A 116 -10.79 16.59 -0.90
C ARG A 116 -10.73 15.93 0.47
N HIS A 117 -9.72 15.08 0.71
CA HIS A 117 -9.52 14.47 2.02
C HIS A 117 -9.06 15.49 3.05
N LEU A 118 -8.13 16.37 2.69
CA LEU A 118 -7.63 17.42 3.59
C LEU A 118 -8.71 18.41 4.01
N VAL A 119 -9.59 18.79 3.07
CA VAL A 119 -10.76 19.64 3.36
C VAL A 119 -11.71 18.93 4.32
N ALA A 120 -12.00 17.64 4.09
CA ALA A 120 -12.88 16.86 4.96
C ALA A 120 -12.29 16.67 6.38
N GLU A 121 -10.98 16.47 6.53
CA GLU A 121 -10.34 16.40 7.86
C GLU A 121 -10.38 17.73 8.60
N SER A 122 -10.26 18.86 7.88
CA SER A 122 -10.31 20.20 8.48
C SER A 122 -11.73 20.59 8.94
N ALA A 123 -12.77 20.08 8.27
CA ALA A 123 -14.17 20.31 8.64
C ALA A 123 -14.65 19.43 9.81
N ASN A 124 -13.88 18.41 10.19
CA ASN A 124 -14.21 17.46 11.26
C ASN A 124 -13.37 17.69 12.54
N LYS A 125 -12.64 18.81 12.58
CA LYS A 125 -11.90 19.35 13.73
C LYS A 125 -12.65 20.54 14.30
#